data_AF-A0A226NJ14-F1
#
_entry.id   AF-A0A226NJ14-F1
#
_cell.length_a   1.000
_cell.length_b   1.000
_cell.length_c   1.000
_cell.angle_alpha   90.00
_cell.angle_beta   90.00
_cell.angle_gamma   90.00
#
_symmetry.space_group_name_H-M   'P 1'
#
loop_
_entity.id
_entity.type
_entity.pdbx_description
1 polymer ?
#
loop_
_entity_poly.entity_id
_entity_poly.type
_entity_poly.pdbx_seq_one_letter_code
_entity_poly.pdbx_strand_id
1 'polypeptide(L)'
;ISFDLAEYTADVDGVGTLRLLDAIKTCGLINSVKFYQASTSELFGKVQEIPQKETTPFYPRSPYGAAKLYAYWIVVNFREAYNLFAVNGILFNHESPRRG
;
A
#
# COMPACT_ATOMS: atom_id res chain seq x y z
N ILE A 1 -0.78 -8.41 16.54
CA ILE A 1 -0.29 -7.02 16.49
C ILE A 1 -1.31 -6.09 15.87
N SER A 2 -1.66 -6.22 14.58
CA SER A 2 -2.54 -5.20 13.94
C SER A 2 -3.95 -5.11 14.50
N PHE A 3 -4.52 -6.22 15.00
CA PHE A 3 -5.78 -6.19 15.74
C PHE A 3 -5.64 -5.58 17.13
N ASP A 4 -4.48 -5.76 17.77
CA ASP A 4 -4.20 -5.27 19.13
C ASP A 4 -3.84 -3.78 19.14
N LEU A 5 -3.25 -3.27 18.04
CA LEU A 5 -2.77 -1.90 17.86
C LEU A 5 -3.24 -1.34 16.50
N ALA A 6 -4.55 -1.37 16.26
CA ALA A 6 -5.16 -1.01 14.98
C ALA A 6 -4.89 0.45 14.56
N GLU A 7 -4.99 1.40 15.49
CA GLU A 7 -4.75 2.82 15.22
C GLU A 7 -3.30 3.08 14.83
N TYR A 8 -2.35 2.51 15.58
CA TYR A 8 -0.92 2.61 15.27
C TYR A 8 -0.61 2.00 13.90
N THR A 9 -1.24 0.85 13.58
CA THR A 9 -1.10 0.22 12.26
C THR A 9 -1.60 1.16 11.15
N ALA A 10 -2.75 1.81 11.33
CA ALA A 10 -3.28 2.74 10.34
C ALA A 10 -2.41 3.99 10.15
N ASP A 11 -1.87 4.53 11.25
CA ASP A 11 -1.01 5.71 11.22
C ASP A 11 0.30 5.44 10.46
N VAL A 12 0.91 4.26 10.68
CA VAL A 12 2.17 3.89 10.04
C VAL A 12 1.94 3.36 8.62
N ASP A 13 1.12 2.33 8.44
CA ASP A 13 1.00 1.62 7.16
C ASP A 13 0.10 2.33 6.15
N GLY A 14 -0.81 3.18 6.63
CA GLY A 14 -1.71 3.98 5.80
C GLY A 14 -1.21 5.42 5.66
N VAL A 15 -1.31 6.20 6.74
CA VAL A 15 -1.02 7.64 6.73
C VAL A 15 0.48 7.92 6.51
N GLY A 16 1.37 7.04 6.98
CA GLY A 16 2.80 7.12 6.69
C GLY A 16 3.12 7.15 5.19
N THR A 17 2.41 6.38 4.36
CA THR A 17 2.56 6.43 2.89
C THR A 17 2.17 7.80 2.34
N LEU A 18 1.05 8.39 2.79
CA LEU A 18 0.66 9.74 2.39
C LEU A 18 1.75 10.76 2.76
N ARG A 19 2.29 10.70 3.99
CA ARG A 19 3.33 11.63 4.45
C ARG A 19 4.58 11.59 3.57
N LEU A 20 5.00 10.41 3.13
CA LEU A 20 6.14 10.27 2.21
C LEU A 20 5.84 10.85 0.82
N LEU A 21 4.64 10.61 0.28
CA LEU A 21 4.21 11.18 -0.99
C LEU A 21 4.12 12.71 -0.93
N ASP A 22 3.55 13.25 0.15
CA ASP A 22 3.49 14.69 0.40
C ASP A 22 4.88 15.30 0.58
N ALA A 23 5.82 14.58 1.22
CA ALA A 23 7.19 15.06 1.33
C ALA A 23 7.87 15.17 -0.05
N ILE A 24 7.69 14.18 -0.94
CA ILE A 24 8.18 14.23 -2.33
C ILE A 24 7.60 15.46 -3.04
N LYS A 25 6.29 15.68 -2.90
CA LYS A 25 5.60 16.82 -3.50
C LYS A 25 6.12 18.16 -2.97
N THR A 26 6.17 18.30 -1.65
CA THR A 26 6.61 19.51 -0.94
C THR A 26 8.05 19.90 -1.29
N CYS A 27 8.93 18.91 -1.45
CA CYS A 27 10.32 19.13 -1.85
C CYS A 27 10.49 19.39 -3.37
N GLY A 28 9.40 19.42 -4.16
CA GLY A 28 9.46 19.65 -5.60
C GLY A 28 10.06 18.49 -6.39
N LEU A 29 10.03 17.27 -5.86
CA LEU A 29 10.73 16.10 -6.41
C LEU A 29 9.84 15.20 -7.29
N ILE A 30 8.63 15.64 -7.64
CA ILE A 30 7.64 14.86 -8.39
C ILE A 30 8.20 14.29 -9.71
N ASN A 31 9.06 15.06 -10.39
CA ASN A 31 9.57 14.70 -11.71
C ASN A 31 10.90 13.93 -11.68
N SER A 32 11.51 13.73 -10.51
CA SER A 32 12.84 13.10 -10.37
C SER A 32 12.81 11.82 -9.54
N VAL A 33 11.89 11.71 -8.58
CA VAL A 33 11.78 10.54 -7.71
C VAL A 33 10.85 9.49 -8.30
N LYS A 34 11.24 8.22 -8.13
CA LYS A 34 10.37 7.06 -8.35
C LYS A 34 9.98 6.47 -7.00
N PHE A 35 8.69 6.28 -6.77
CA PHE A 35 8.16 5.76 -5.53
C PHE A 35 7.65 4.33 -5.71
N TYR A 36 7.99 3.44 -4.78
CA TYR A 36 7.49 2.08 -4.74
C TYR A 36 6.78 1.86 -3.40
N GLN A 37 5.51 1.47 -3.46
CA GLN A 37 4.74 1.06 -2.29
C GLN A 37 4.70 -0.46 -2.19
N ALA A 38 5.14 -0.95 -1.03
CA ALA A 38 4.95 -2.34 -0.62
C ALA A 38 3.48 -2.59 -0.27
N SER A 39 2.68 -2.85 -1.30
CA SER A 39 1.33 -3.41 -1.19
C SER A 39 1.42 -4.93 -0.95
N THR A 40 0.28 -5.62 -0.85
CA THR A 40 0.25 -6.99 -0.33
C THR A 40 -0.96 -7.77 -0.85
N SER A 41 -0.85 -9.10 -0.95
CA SER A 41 -1.98 -10.00 -1.20
C SER A 41 -3.07 -9.94 -0.12
N GLU A 42 -2.78 -9.42 1.09
CA GLU A 42 -3.79 -9.21 2.15
C GLU A 42 -4.90 -8.23 1.74
N LEU A 43 -4.69 -7.44 0.68
CA LEU A 43 -5.74 -6.64 0.04
C LEU A 43 -6.90 -7.51 -0.46
N PHE A 44 -6.65 -8.78 -0.80
CA PHE A 44 -7.63 -9.75 -1.26
C PHE A 44 -8.26 -10.61 -0.14
N GLY A 45 -8.19 -10.17 1.12
CA GLY A 45 -8.52 -10.98 2.31
C GLY A 45 -9.76 -11.90 2.20
N LYS A 46 -10.91 -11.40 1.72
CA LYS A 46 -12.02 -12.25 1.26
C LYS A 46 -11.96 -12.37 -0.26
N VAL A 47 -11.28 -13.41 -0.72
CA VAL A 47 -11.00 -13.66 -2.14
C VAL A 47 -12.28 -13.64 -2.98
N GLN A 48 -12.25 -12.86 -4.07
CA GLN A 48 -13.35 -12.75 -5.04
C GLN A 48 -13.11 -13.57 -6.32
N GLU A 49 -11.85 -13.81 -6.69
CA GLU A 49 -11.42 -14.55 -7.89
C GLU A 49 -10.22 -15.45 -7.57
N ILE A 50 -10.08 -16.58 -8.28
CA ILE A 50 -8.94 -17.50 -8.15
C ILE A 50 -8.45 -17.90 -9.55
N PRO A 51 -7.16 -17.72 -9.88
CA PRO A 51 -6.14 -16.99 -9.11
C PRO A 51 -6.45 -15.49 -9.06
N GLN A 52 -5.93 -14.78 -8.05
CA GLN A 52 -6.04 -13.32 -8.00
C GLN A 52 -5.04 -12.68 -8.96
N LYS A 53 -5.42 -11.54 -9.52
CA LYS A 53 -4.62 -10.70 -10.43
C LYS A 53 -4.88 -9.23 -10.13
N GLU A 54 -4.23 -8.32 -10.85
CA GLU A 54 -4.32 -6.87 -10.65
C GLU A 54 -5.75 -6.32 -10.78
N THR A 55 -6.61 -7.01 -11.54
CA THR A 55 -8.01 -6.64 -11.72
C THR A 55 -8.95 -7.27 -10.71
N THR A 56 -8.47 -8.20 -9.87
CA THR A 56 -9.32 -8.87 -8.87
C THR A 56 -9.77 -7.85 -7.82
N PRO A 57 -11.06 -7.80 -7.43
CA PRO A 57 -11.52 -6.84 -6.44
C PRO A 57 -10.89 -7.05 -5.07
N PHE A 58 -10.52 -5.96 -4.40
CA PHE A 58 -10.01 -5.97 -3.03
C PHE A 58 -11.13 -6.17 -2.01
N TYR A 59 -10.85 -6.93 -0.96
CA TYR A 59 -11.73 -7.14 0.19
C TYR A 59 -10.86 -7.44 1.44
N PRO A 60 -10.28 -6.42 2.10
CA PRO A 60 -9.42 -6.65 3.25
C PRO A 60 -10.19 -7.20 4.46
N ARG A 61 -9.52 -8.00 5.29
CA ARG A 61 -10.11 -8.67 6.46
C ARG A 61 -9.36 -8.42 7.78
N SER A 62 -8.54 -7.37 7.83
CA SER A 62 -7.82 -6.94 9.03
C SER A 62 -7.56 -5.42 9.01
N PRO A 63 -7.26 -4.79 10.17
CA PRO A 63 -6.81 -3.40 10.22
C PRO A 63 -5.58 -3.15 9.35
N TYR A 64 -4.64 -4.10 9.32
CA TYR A 64 -3.49 -4.07 8.42
C TYR A 64 -3.90 -4.02 6.94
N GLY A 65 -4.80 -4.92 6.52
CA GLY A 65 -5.30 -4.95 5.14
C GLY A 65 -6.04 -3.66 4.77
N ALA A 66 -6.83 -3.08 5.70
CA ALA A 66 -7.51 -1.81 5.49
C ALA A 66 -6.53 -0.63 5.36
N ALA A 67 -5.52 -0.56 6.22
CA ALA A 67 -4.47 0.45 6.14
C ALA A 67 -3.68 0.35 4.82
N LYS A 68 -3.30 -0.86 4.42
CA LYS A 68 -2.64 -1.11 3.13
C LYS A 68 -3.54 -0.77 1.94
N LEU A 69 -4.86 -0.94 2.05
CA LEU A 69 -5.79 -0.55 0.99
C LEU A 69 -5.81 0.98 0.81
N TYR A 70 -5.80 1.75 1.89
CA TYR A 70 -5.63 3.20 1.82
C TYR A 70 -4.31 3.56 1.13
N ALA A 71 -3.20 2.96 1.55
CA ALA A 71 -1.89 3.22 0.98
C ALA A 71 -1.81 2.87 -0.52
N TYR A 72 -2.45 1.78 -0.94
CA TYR A 72 -2.57 1.41 -2.36
C TYR A 72 -3.24 2.53 -3.16
N TRP A 73 -4.40 2.99 -2.71
CA TRP A 73 -5.20 3.98 -3.44
C TRP A 73 -4.59 5.39 -3.41
N ILE A 74 -3.96 5.80 -2.31
CA ILE A 74 -3.32 7.12 -2.28
C ILE A 74 -2.12 7.18 -3.25
N VAL A 75 -1.40 6.06 -3.42
CA VAL A 75 -0.31 5.95 -4.41
C VAL A 75 -0.85 6.02 -5.83
N VAL A 76 -1.96 5.34 -6.13
CA VAL A 76 -2.66 5.46 -7.43
C VAL A 76 -3.04 6.91 -7.69
N ASN A 77 -3.67 7.56 -6.70
CA ASN A 77 -4.11 8.95 -6.81
C ASN A 77 -2.94 9.91 -7.05
N PHE A 78 -1.80 9.76 -6.36
CA PHE A 78 -0.64 10.62 -6.61
C PHE A 78 -0.02 10.42 -8.00
N ARG A 79 0.01 9.16 -8.48
CA ARG A 79 0.44 8.87 -9.85
C ARG A 79 -0.46 9.56 -10.87
N GLU A 80 -1.78 9.46 -10.71
CA GLU A 80 -2.75 10.00 -11.67
C GLU A 80 -2.90 11.53 -11.58
N ALA A 81 -2.92 12.09 -10.37
CA ALA A 81 -3.16 13.52 -10.16
C ALA A 81 -1.92 14.39 -10.41
N TYR A 82 -0.72 13.87 -10.14
CA TYR A 82 0.53 14.65 -10.21
C TYR A 82 1.53 14.12 -11.24
N ASN A 83 1.19 13.08 -12.00
CA ASN A 83 2.11 12.36 -12.89
C ASN A 83 3.40 11.88 -12.18
N LEU A 84 3.34 11.65 -10.87
CA LEU A 84 4.44 11.07 -10.12
C LEU A 84 4.69 9.64 -10.62
N PHE A 85 5.95 9.27 -10.87
CA PHE A 85 6.30 7.87 -11.06
C PHE A 85 6.13 7.13 -9.73
N ALA A 86 4.97 6.53 -9.50
CA ALA A 86 4.69 5.75 -8.30
C ALA A 86 4.04 4.41 -8.66
N VAL A 87 4.45 3.31 -8.03
CA VAL A 87 3.93 1.96 -8.33
C VAL A 87 3.57 1.20 -7.06
N ASN A 88 2.58 0.31 -7.16
CA ASN A 88 2.21 -0.63 -6.10
C ASN A 88 2.73 -2.02 -6.48
N GLY A 89 3.58 -2.61 -5.66
CA GLY A 89 3.87 -4.03 -5.75
C GLY A 89 2.88 -4.82 -4.91
N ILE A 90 1.96 -5.56 -5.53
CA ILE A 90 1.03 -6.44 -4.82
C ILE A 90 1.73 -7.78 -4.55
N LEU A 91 2.51 -7.85 -3.47
CA LEU A 91 3.32 -9.03 -3.17
C LEU A 91 2.50 -10.06 -2.40
N PHE A 92 2.54 -11.29 -2.90
CA PHE A 92 2.13 -12.47 -2.14
C PHE A 92 3.19 -12.84 -1.10
N ASN A 93 2.82 -13.72 -0.18
CA ASN A 93 3.73 -14.20 0.86
C ASN A 93 5.04 -14.70 0.25
N HIS A 94 6.14 -14.23 0.82
CA HIS A 94 7.50 -14.59 0.44
C HIS A 94 8.32 -14.70 1.72
N GLU A 95 9.11 -15.76 1.81
CA GLU A 95 9.74 -16.20 3.05
C GLU A 95 11.26 -16.26 2.91
N SER A 96 11.96 -16.10 4.04
CA SER A 96 13.40 -16.34 4.14
C SER A 96 13.80 -16.55 5.61
N PRO A 97 15.02 -17.03 5.89
CA PRO A 97 15.54 -17.10 7.27
C PRO A 97 15.59 -15.77 8.03
N ARG A 98 15.33 -14.63 7.37
CA ARG A 98 15.30 -13.29 7.99
C ARG A 98 13.91 -12.89 8.50
N ARG A 99 12.88 -13.74 8.34
CA ARG A 99 11.54 -13.44 8.86
C ARG A 99 11.55 -13.59 10.39
N GLY A 100 11.12 -12.53 11.09
CA GLY A 100 10.90 -12.49 12.54
C GLY A 100 9.43 -12.53 12.89
#